data_AF-A0AAD5YJZ4-F1
#
_entry.id   AF-A0AAD5YJZ4-F1
#
_cell.length_a   1.000
_cell.length_b   1.000
_cell.length_c   1.000
_cell.angle_alpha   90.00
_cell.angle_beta   90.00
_cell.angle_gamma   90.00
#
_symmetry.space_group_name_H-M   'P 1'
#
loop_
_entity.id
_entity.type
_entity.pdbx_description
1 polymer ?
#
loop_
_entity_poly.entity_id
_entity_poly.type
_entity_poly.pdbx_seq_one_letter_code
_entity_poly.pdbx_strand_id
1 'polypeptide(L)'
;MDYTSFQRATQAAKRKFFDEKIGEIASECQHPWDLMAWVKQRNLPVCEAIAYDGEPCHDMDSLWEVLHGTYNAASGRQCDLAILDQLDPSSEQDWLPFSRKEMMDALLACSSRSAPGPTSREPSRSKI
;
A
#
# COMPACT_ATOMS: atom_id res chain seq x y z
N MET A 1 36.69 26.84 -21.18
CA MET A 1 35.50 26.72 -20.31
C MET A 1 35.78 25.55 -19.38
N ASP A 2 36.02 25.83 -18.11
CA ASP A 2 36.31 24.78 -17.12
C ASP A 2 35.04 23.99 -16.82
N TYR A 3 35.16 22.66 -16.72
CA TYR A 3 34.02 21.78 -16.46
C TYR A 3 33.21 22.17 -15.20
N THR A 4 33.91 22.67 -14.19
CA THR A 4 33.32 23.13 -12.92
C THR A 4 32.51 24.42 -13.06
N SER A 5 32.90 25.32 -13.96
CA SER A 5 32.14 26.56 -14.21
C SER A 5 30.86 26.28 -14.99
N PHE A 6 30.92 25.35 -15.96
CA PHE A 6 29.74 24.85 -16.67
C PHE A 6 28.74 24.16 -15.73
N GLN A 7 29.21 23.31 -14.82
CA GLN A 7 28.35 22.66 -13.82
C GLN A 7 27.65 23.67 -12.92
N ARG A 8 28.38 24.68 -12.42
CA ARG A 8 27.80 25.75 -11.58
C ARG A 8 26.75 26.56 -12.33
N ALA A 9 27.03 26.93 -13.58
CA ALA A 9 26.07 27.63 -14.42
C ALA A 9 24.79 26.80 -14.65
N THR A 10 24.95 25.51 -14.91
CA THR A 10 23.82 24.58 -15.09
C THR A 10 23.00 24.43 -13.81
N GLN A 11 23.65 24.31 -12.65
CA GLN A 11 22.96 24.22 -11.37
C GLN A 11 22.22 25.53 -11.02
N ALA A 12 22.83 26.68 -11.29
CA ALA A 12 22.20 27.97 -11.09
C ALA A 12 20.97 28.15 -11.98
N ALA A 13 21.07 27.78 -13.27
CA ALA A 13 19.94 27.83 -14.20
C ALA A 13 18.80 26.89 -13.77
N LYS A 14 19.12 25.66 -13.34
CA LYS A 14 18.13 24.71 -12.82
C LYS A 14 17.42 25.26 -11.58
N ARG A 15 18.15 25.79 -10.61
CA ARG A 15 17.56 26.38 -9.40
C ARG A 15 16.61 27.50 -9.76
N LYS A 16 17.05 28.45 -10.59
CA LYS A 16 16.21 29.57 -11.03
C LYS A 16 14.91 29.10 -11.67
N PHE A 17 14.97 28.08 -12.53
CA PHE A 17 13.78 27.50 -13.16
C PHE A 17 12.80 26.90 -12.14
N PHE A 18 13.31 26.12 -11.18
CA PHE A 18 12.44 25.50 -10.16
C PHE A 18 11.89 26.53 -9.17
N ASP A 19 12.67 27.53 -8.77
CA ASP A 19 12.20 28.58 -7.87
C ASP A 19 11.06 29.40 -8.50
N GLU A 20 11.14 29.68 -9.80
CA GLU A 20 10.08 30.34 -10.56
C GLU A 20 8.80 29.50 -10.61
N LYS A 21 8.93 28.20 -10.92
CA LYS A 21 7.80 27.26 -10.94
C LYS A 21 7.17 27.04 -9.56
N ILE A 22 7.98 27.03 -8.51
CA ILE A 22 7.50 26.95 -7.12
C ILE A 22 6.68 28.20 -6.78
N GLY A 23 7.14 29.39 -7.17
CA GLY A 23 6.42 30.64 -6.94
C GLY A 23 5.06 30.68 -7.66
N GLU A 24 5.03 30.32 -8.95
CA GLU A 24 3.82 30.22 -9.75
C GLU A 24 2.79 29.29 -9.09
N ILE A 25 3.22 28.07 -8.76
CA ILE A 25 2.34 27.03 -8.23
C ILE A 25 1.91 27.35 -6.80
N ALA A 26 2.79 27.89 -5.94
CA ALA A 26 2.38 28.31 -4.60
C ALA A 26 1.34 29.45 -4.63
N SER A 27 1.34 30.27 -5.69
CA SER A 27 0.39 31.36 -5.86
C SER A 27 -0.96 30.91 -6.46
N GLU A 28 -0.94 29.94 -7.39
CA GLU A 28 -2.11 29.50 -8.14
C GLU A 28 -2.74 28.21 -7.58
N CYS A 29 -1.91 27.23 -7.20
CA CYS A 29 -2.30 25.95 -6.63
C CYS A 29 -1.97 25.93 -5.12
N GLN A 30 -2.99 25.95 -4.26
CA GLN A 30 -2.86 25.92 -2.80
C GLN A 30 -2.20 24.63 -2.23
N HIS A 31 -1.71 23.73 -3.08
CA HIS A 31 -1.18 22.43 -2.70
C HIS A 31 0.28 22.27 -3.14
N PRO A 32 1.22 22.07 -2.20
CA PRO A 32 2.65 21.87 -2.48
C PRO A 32 2.98 20.71 -3.43
N TRP A 33 2.02 19.81 -3.66
CA TRP A 33 2.19 18.60 -4.48
C TRP A 33 1.87 18.83 -5.97
N ASP A 34 1.30 19.97 -6.34
CA ASP A 34 1.00 20.33 -7.73
C ASP A 34 2.22 20.90 -8.48
N LEU A 35 3.42 20.85 -7.89
CA LEU A 35 4.66 21.39 -8.46
C LEU A 35 5.02 20.82 -9.84
N MET A 36 4.54 19.63 -10.16
CA MET A 36 4.70 18.97 -11.46
C MET A 36 3.47 18.08 -11.71
N ALA A 37 3.24 17.62 -12.95
CA ALA A 37 2.31 16.52 -13.17
C ALA A 37 2.96 15.21 -12.69
N TRP A 38 3.02 14.99 -11.36
CA TRP A 38 3.66 13.83 -10.74
C TRP A 38 3.00 12.50 -11.12
N VAL A 39 1.76 12.57 -11.62
CA VAL A 39 1.04 11.42 -12.17
C VAL A 39 0.86 11.66 -13.66
N LYS A 40 1.66 10.98 -14.49
CA LYS A 40 1.30 10.80 -15.91
C LYS A 40 -0.11 10.22 -15.93
N GLN A 41 -1.04 10.88 -16.63
CA GLN A 41 -2.42 10.42 -16.73
C GLN A 41 -2.41 8.93 -17.01
N ARG A 42 -2.82 8.14 -16.02
CA ARG A 42 -2.88 6.69 -16.19
C ARG A 42 -3.95 6.47 -17.23
N ASN A 43 -3.57 5.89 -18.36
CA ASN A 43 -4.54 5.20 -19.19
C ASN A 43 -5.12 4.13 -18.26
N LEU A 44 -6.32 4.36 -17.75
CA LEU A 44 -7.06 3.32 -17.06
C LEU A 44 -7.10 2.15 -18.04
N PRO A 45 -6.79 0.92 -17.61
CA PRO A 45 -7.07 -0.23 -18.45
C PRO A 45 -8.53 -0.13 -18.88
N VAL A 46 -8.85 -0.61 -20.09
CA VAL A 46 -10.25 -0.74 -20.51
C VAL A 46 -10.95 -1.53 -19.41
N CYS A 47 -11.84 -0.88 -18.66
CA CYS A 47 -12.56 -1.53 -17.58
C CYS A 47 -13.46 -2.57 -18.23
N GLU A 48 -13.02 -3.82 -18.22
CA GLU A 48 -13.88 -4.95 -18.54
C GLU A 48 -14.89 -5.10 -17.39
N ALA A 49 -16.16 -5.30 -17.73
CA ALA A 49 -17.18 -5.58 -16.72
C ALA A 49 -16.79 -6.85 -15.97
N ILE A 50 -17.00 -6.86 -14.65
CA ILE A 50 -16.77 -8.04 -13.83
C ILE A 50 -17.69 -9.14 -14.37
N ALA A 51 -17.12 -10.25 -14.85
CA ALA A 51 -17.88 -11.39 -15.33
C ALA A 51 -18.00 -12.44 -14.22
N TYR A 52 -19.21 -12.94 -14.00
CA TYR A 52 -19.50 -14.02 -13.07
C TYR A 52 -20.22 -15.14 -13.83
N ASP A 53 -19.68 -16.36 -13.75
CA ASP A 53 -20.18 -17.53 -14.49
C ASP A 53 -20.28 -17.34 -16.02
N GLY A 54 -19.36 -16.53 -16.59
CA GLY A 54 -19.30 -16.24 -18.02
C GLY A 54 -20.20 -15.09 -18.48
N GLU A 55 -21.09 -14.59 -17.62
CA GLU A 55 -21.96 -13.45 -17.93
C GLU A 55 -21.42 -12.15 -17.32
N PRO A 56 -21.35 -11.05 -18.09
CA PRO A 56 -20.88 -9.77 -17.59
C PRO A 56 -21.93 -9.12 -16.65
N CYS A 57 -21.49 -8.75 -15.45
CA CYS A 57 -22.32 -8.06 -14.47
C CYS A 57 -22.32 -6.55 -14.77
N HIS A 58 -23.44 -6.05 -15.29
CA HIS A 58 -23.61 -4.63 -15.63
C HIS A 58 -24.49 -3.86 -14.64
N ASP A 59 -25.19 -4.56 -13.76
CA ASP A 59 -26.09 -3.99 -12.77
C ASP A 59 -25.48 -4.02 -11.36
N MET A 60 -25.82 -3.04 -10.52
CA MET A 60 -25.28 -2.92 -9.16
C MET A 60 -25.77 -4.03 -8.22
N ASP A 61 -27.02 -4.47 -8.37
CA ASP A 61 -27.57 -5.55 -7.55
C ASP A 61 -26.89 -6.87 -7.91
N SER A 62 -26.69 -7.13 -9.20
CA SER A 62 -25.94 -8.29 -9.69
C SER A 62 -24.49 -8.28 -9.18
N LEU A 63 -23.82 -7.13 -9.20
CA LEU A 63 -22.45 -7.00 -8.70
C LEU A 63 -22.37 -7.25 -7.19
N TRP A 64 -23.37 -6.79 -6.43
CA TRP A 64 -23.47 -7.06 -5.01
C TRP A 64 -23.67 -8.55 -4.73
N GLU A 65 -24.58 -9.23 -5.43
CA GLU A 65 -24.82 -10.66 -5.26
C GLU A 65 -23.57 -11.49 -5.58
N VAL A 66 -22.83 -11.13 -6.62
CA VAL A 66 -21.54 -11.76 -6.95
C VAL A 66 -20.51 -11.54 -5.83
N LEU A 67 -20.37 -10.30 -5.38
CA LEU A 67 -19.44 -9.99 -4.28
C LEU A 67 -19.84 -10.73 -2.99
N HIS A 68 -21.12 -10.69 -2.65
CA HIS A 68 -21.65 -11.35 -1.46
C HIS A 68 -21.45 -12.87 -1.54
N GLY A 69 -21.75 -13.47 -2.69
CA GLY A 69 -21.58 -14.90 -2.95
C GLY A 69 -20.12 -15.35 -2.90
N THR A 70 -19.18 -14.55 -3.40
CA THR A 70 -17.74 -14.90 -3.35
C THR A 70 -17.20 -14.95 -1.92
N TYR A 71 -17.56 -13.99 -1.07
CA TYR A 71 -17.09 -13.95 0.32
C TYR A 71 -17.91 -14.83 1.27
N ASN A 72 -19.19 -15.03 0.98
CA ASN A 72 -20.12 -15.75 1.83
C ASN A 72 -20.61 -17.04 1.15
N ALA A 73 -19.77 -17.68 0.33
CA ALA A 73 -20.10 -18.92 -0.37
C ALA A 73 -20.53 -20.07 0.57
N ALA A 74 -20.09 -20.02 1.83
CA ALA A 74 -20.44 -20.96 2.88
C ALA A 74 -21.64 -20.52 3.74
N SER A 75 -22.24 -19.36 3.45
CA SER A 75 -23.44 -18.88 4.15
C SER A 75 -24.56 -19.91 4.04
N GLY A 76 -25.15 -20.27 5.17
CA GLY A 76 -26.22 -21.26 5.25
C GLY A 76 -25.78 -22.72 5.10
N ARG A 77 -24.50 -23.03 4.84
CA ARG A 77 -24.01 -24.41 4.89
C ARG A 77 -23.95 -24.85 6.35
N GLN A 78 -24.62 -25.95 6.68
CA GLN A 78 -24.44 -26.58 7.98
C GLN A 78 -23.01 -27.10 8.07
N CYS A 79 -22.21 -26.55 8.98
CA CYS A 79 -20.87 -27.03 9.25
C CYS A 79 -20.97 -28.11 10.34
N ASP A 80 -20.59 -29.34 9.99
CA ASP A 80 -20.51 -30.41 10.98
C ASP A 80 -19.24 -30.24 11.82
N LEU A 81 -19.42 -29.71 13.04
CA LEU A 81 -18.34 -29.51 13.98
C LEU A 81 -17.94 -30.82 14.68
N ALA A 82 -18.73 -31.90 14.57
CA ALA A 82 -18.37 -33.21 15.13
C ALA A 82 -17.12 -33.81 14.46
N ILE A 83 -16.71 -33.27 13.31
CA ILE A 83 -15.42 -33.59 12.67
C ILE A 83 -14.26 -33.18 13.58
N LEU A 84 -14.39 -32.11 14.38
CA LEU A 84 -13.36 -31.68 15.32
C LEU A 84 -13.15 -32.69 16.46
N ASP A 85 -14.20 -33.42 16.86
CA ASP A 85 -14.11 -34.47 17.88
C ASP A 85 -13.39 -35.73 17.38
N GLN A 86 -13.23 -35.87 16.05
CA GLN A 86 -12.49 -36.95 15.41
C GLN A 86 -11.01 -36.59 15.17
N LEU A 87 -10.64 -35.31 15.33
CA LEU A 87 -9.24 -34.92 15.29
C LEU A 87 -8.55 -35.33 16.58
N ASP A 88 -7.39 -35.96 16.46
CA ASP A 88 -6.50 -36.15 17.59
C ASP A 88 -6.12 -34.76 18.15
N PRO A 89 -6.22 -34.55 19.47
CA PRO A 89 -5.75 -33.30 20.07
C PRO A 89 -4.26 -33.18 19.75
N SER A 90 -3.90 -32.14 19.00
CA SER A 90 -2.50 -31.81 18.74
C SER A 90 -1.81 -31.64 20.08
N SER A 91 -0.68 -32.34 20.29
CA SER A 91 0.16 -32.10 21.45
C SER A 91 0.52 -30.61 21.50
N GLU A 92 0.42 -29.99 22.68
CA GLU A 92 0.94 -28.64 22.89
C GLU A 92 2.41 -28.63 22.44
N GLN A 93 2.69 -27.94 21.33
CA GLN A 93 4.03 -27.82 20.79
C GLN A 93 4.66 -26.58 21.41
N ASP A 94 5.70 -26.79 22.20
CA ASP A 94 6.53 -25.69 22.68
C ASP A 94 7.09 -24.91 21.48
N TRP A 95 7.18 -23.58 21.66
CA TRP A 95 7.83 -22.73 20.68
C TRP A 95 9.27 -23.22 20.48
N LEU A 96 9.60 -23.59 19.24
CA LEU A 96 10.97 -23.93 18.89
C LEU A 96 11.85 -22.71 19.22
N PRO A 97 12.92 -22.88 20.02
CA PRO A 97 13.81 -21.77 20.31
C PRO A 97 14.47 -21.35 19.01
N PHE A 98 14.24 -20.09 18.61
CA PHE A 98 14.94 -19.51 17.47
C PHE A 98 16.15 -18.72 17.96
N SER A 99 17.21 -18.79 17.19
CA SER A 99 18.44 -18.08 17.43
C SER A 99 18.34 -16.63 16.93
N ARG A 100 19.12 -15.74 17.54
CA ARG A 100 19.21 -14.33 17.12
C ARG A 100 19.52 -14.17 15.63
N LYS A 101 20.31 -15.08 15.05
CA LYS A 101 20.65 -15.07 13.62
C LYS A 101 19.41 -15.30 12.74
N GLU A 102 18.55 -16.26 13.08
CA GLU A 102 17.32 -16.56 12.32
C GLU A 102 16.35 -15.38 12.36
N MET A 103 16.26 -14.69 13.50
CA MET A 103 15.50 -13.45 13.61
C MET A 103 16.06 -12.35 12.70
N MET A 104 17.39 -12.15 12.69
CA MET A 104 18.02 -11.14 11.84
C MET A 104 17.89 -11.46 10.36
N ASP A 105 18.03 -12.73 9.97
CA ASP A 105 17.85 -13.18 8.59
C ASP A 105 16.40 -12.97 8.12
N ALA A 106 15.41 -13.28 8.99
CA ALA A 106 14.01 -13.01 8.70
C ALA A 106 13.74 -11.49 8.52
N LEU A 107 14.32 -10.65 9.39
CA LEU A 107 14.22 -9.19 9.28
C LEU A 107 14.88 -8.63 8.02
N LEU A 108 16.01 -9.22 7.58
CA LEU A 108 16.66 -8.85 6.32
C LEU A 108 15.83 -9.27 5.11
N ALA A 109 15.12 -10.40 5.19
CA ALA A 109 14.22 -10.88 4.15
C ALA A 109 12.91 -10.06 4.08
N CYS A 110 12.49 -9.44 5.18
CA CYS A 110 11.40 -8.47 5.17
C CYS A 110 11.82 -7.20 4.42
N SER A 111 11.41 -7.09 3.16
CA SER A 111 11.54 -5.86 2.38
C SER A 111 11.01 -4.67 3.17
N SER A 112 11.80 -3.60 3.29
CA SER A 112 11.45 -2.31 3.94
C SER A 112 10.32 -1.54 3.25
N ARG A 113 9.47 -2.22 2.47
CA ARG A 113 8.35 -1.70 1.70
C ARG A 113 7.02 -1.72 2.45
N SER A 114 6.99 -2.18 3.70
CA SER A 114 5.88 -1.88 4.61
C SER A 114 6.00 -0.40 4.97
N ALA A 115 5.18 0.44 4.34
CA ALA A 115 5.10 1.85 4.71
C ALA A 115 4.78 1.94 6.21
N PRO A 116 5.57 2.69 7.01
CA PRO A 116 5.19 2.96 8.37
C PRO A 116 3.93 3.83 8.31
N GLY A 117 2.77 3.25 8.64
CA GLY A 117 1.59 4.04 8.91
C GLY A 117 1.88 5.03 10.04
N PRO A 118 1.25 6.21 10.05
CA PRO A 118 1.48 7.20 11.09
C PRO A 118 1.04 6.62 12.44
N THR A 119 2.01 6.19 13.25
CA THR A 119 1.77 5.80 14.62
C THR A 119 1.63 7.08 15.44
N SER A 120 0.40 7.55 15.59
CA SER A 120 0.08 8.60 16.55
C SER A 120 0.13 8.02 17.96
N ARG A 121 1.30 8.13 18.60
CA ARG A 121 1.38 8.18 20.05
C ARG A 121 2.57 9.03 20.46
N GLU A 122 2.34 10.33 20.57
CA GLU A 122 3.25 11.21 21.28
C GLU A 122 3.41 10.71 22.73
N PRO A 123 4.64 10.51 23.22
CA PRO A 123 4.85 10.31 24.64
C PRO A 123 4.66 11.66 25.35
N SER A 124 3.70 11.71 26.26
CA SER A 124 3.51 12.80 27.20
C SER A 124 4.82 13.07 27.96
N ARG A 125 5.48 14.18 27.63
CA ARG A 125 6.60 14.72 28.43
C ARG A 125 6.07 15.11 29.80
N SER A 126 6.41 14.33 30.81
CA SER A 126 6.28 14.73 32.22
C SER A 126 7.32 15.81 32.49
N LYS A 127 6.87 16.99 32.93
CA LYS A 127 7.72 18.05 33.46
C LYS A 127 8.21 17.64 34.85
N ILE A 128 9.52 17.68 35.06
CA ILE A 128 10.15 18.01 36.34
C ILE A 128 11.00 19.24 36.06
#